data_AF-A0A6F9DG05-F1
#
_entry.id   AF-A0A6F9DG05-F1
#
_cell.length_a   1.000
_cell.length_b   1.000
_cell.length_c   1.000
_cell.angle_alpha   90.00
_cell.angle_beta   90.00
_cell.angle_gamma   90.00
#
_symmetry.space_group_name_H-M   'P 1'
#
loop_
_entity.id
_entity.type
_entity.pdbx_description
1 polymer ?
#
loop_
_entity_poly.entity_id
_entity_poly.type
_entity_poly.pdbx_seq_one_letter_code
_entity_poly.pdbx_strand_id
1 'polypeptide(L)'
;MLLAALERFVTKQHSEAKRSKMATPSPKFFGEKKVKTLWEEICDEFSAQRALFEERDFDDNASIATDITQFSARRHTPVVYGQMVHHTPIDANVAEEFDAAVSHPAAVGLTMLSKPEPPPTPPPSPPPDPKTCAPREYLEAYVFPVLTPALIAMLNQAKIEKCFERKRTKFNGCDFLTEYLYKNNPHKSAEREGTSLLQIPFVETWLQKHPRKPLPLSLQWNEEQAAVIIQSFYRGHMVRCREDVAELRAWQRDWREENKNIREKVETFWEERESQGGSSAKSKRNKSSTSKSSRKSSSKSQADKN
;
A
#
# COMPACT_ATOMS: atom_id res chain seq x y z
N MET A 1 -14.20 43.15 65.58
CA MET A 1 -14.89 43.97 64.55
C MET A 1 -14.16 44.01 63.21
N LEU A 2 -12.81 44.02 63.16
CA LEU A 2 -12.05 44.02 61.90
C LEU A 2 -12.15 42.72 61.07
N LEU A 3 -12.21 41.55 61.72
CA LEU A 3 -12.35 40.26 61.01
C LEU A 3 -13.72 40.10 60.33
N ALA A 4 -14.80 40.57 60.96
CA ALA A 4 -16.13 40.57 60.36
C ALA A 4 -16.26 41.56 59.18
N ALA A 5 -15.44 42.61 59.14
CA ALA A 5 -15.40 43.55 58.02
C ALA A 5 -14.65 42.97 56.81
N LEU A 6 -13.58 42.19 57.04
CA LEU A 6 -12.83 41.51 56.00
C LEU A 6 -13.62 40.36 55.36
N GLU A 7 -14.34 39.55 56.13
CA GLU A 7 -15.21 38.51 55.56
C GLU A 7 -16.32 39.10 54.70
N ARG A 8 -16.95 40.20 55.14
CA ARG A 8 -17.98 40.90 54.36
C ARG A 8 -17.45 41.49 53.06
N PHE A 9 -16.21 41.99 53.07
CA PHE A 9 -15.56 42.52 51.87
C PHE A 9 -15.25 41.42 50.84
N VAL A 10 -14.73 40.27 51.31
CA VAL A 10 -14.43 39.12 50.45
C VAL A 10 -15.72 38.51 49.88
N THR A 11 -16.79 38.39 50.67
CA THR A 11 -18.08 37.90 50.15
C THR A 11 -18.72 38.87 49.16
N LYS A 12 -18.54 40.18 49.35
CA LYS A 12 -19.08 41.19 48.42
C LYS A 12 -18.38 41.12 47.07
N GLN A 13 -17.04 41.00 47.05
CA GLN A 13 -16.26 40.81 45.82
C GLN A 13 -16.63 39.51 45.09
N HIS A 14 -16.86 38.42 45.83
CA HIS A 14 -17.26 37.15 45.21
C HIS A 14 -18.71 37.16 44.68
N SER A 15 -19.58 38.00 45.24
CA SER A 15 -20.97 38.18 44.78
C SER A 15 -21.10 39.14 43.59
N GLU A 16 -20.27 40.20 43.54
CA GLU A 16 -20.20 41.13 42.41
C GLU A 16 -19.52 40.46 41.19
N ALA A 17 -18.53 39.58 41.42
CA ALA A 17 -17.92 38.76 40.36
C ALA A 17 -18.84 37.67 39.77
N LYS A 18 -19.92 37.29 40.47
CA LYS A 18 -20.93 36.32 39.97
C LYS A 18 -22.13 36.98 39.30
N ARG A 19 -22.30 38.30 39.40
CA ARG A 19 -23.49 39.02 38.89
C ARG A 19 -23.24 39.80 37.59
N SER A 20 -22.02 39.77 37.03
CA SER A 20 -21.71 40.38 35.72
C SER A 20 -21.68 39.39 34.54
N LYS A 21 -22.15 38.15 34.71
CA LYS A 21 -22.47 37.26 33.58
C LYS A 21 -23.89 37.55 33.06
N MET A 22 -24.15 38.80 32.69
CA MET A 22 -25.31 39.14 31.89
C MET A 22 -24.88 39.16 30.42
N ALA A 23 -25.66 38.42 29.63
CA ALA A 23 -25.64 38.29 28.19
C ALA A 23 -25.09 39.51 27.44
N THR A 24 -23.84 39.43 27.01
CA THR A 24 -23.39 40.11 25.80
C THR A 24 -23.89 39.28 24.62
N PRO A 25 -24.69 39.85 23.69
CA PRO A 25 -24.99 39.16 22.44
C PRO A 25 -23.65 38.97 21.72
N SER A 26 -23.17 37.73 21.65
CA SER A 26 -22.08 37.36 20.76
C SER A 26 -22.42 37.91 19.38
N PRO A 27 -21.52 38.69 18.73
CA PRO A 27 -21.77 39.14 17.38
C PRO A 27 -22.04 37.88 16.56
N LYS A 28 -23.21 37.81 15.92
CA LYS A 28 -23.51 36.79 14.92
C LYS A 28 -22.48 37.00 13.83
N PHE A 29 -21.37 36.27 13.93
CA PHE A 29 -20.45 36.12 12.83
C PHE A 29 -21.27 35.34 11.79
N PHE A 30 -21.91 36.07 10.88
CA PHE A 30 -22.28 35.52 9.59
C PHE A 30 -20.97 35.29 8.84
N GLY A 31 -20.20 34.30 9.30
CA GLY A 31 -19.20 33.69 8.46
C GLY A 31 -19.96 33.13 7.28
N GLU A 32 -19.51 33.44 6.07
CA GLU A 32 -19.88 32.65 4.90
C GLU A 32 -19.85 31.18 5.32
N LYS A 33 -21.00 30.51 5.19
CA LYS A 33 -21.03 29.06 5.38
C LYS A 33 -19.99 28.55 4.39
N LYS A 34 -18.88 28.00 4.89
CA LYS A 34 -17.92 27.32 4.03
C LYS A 34 -18.73 26.35 3.20
N VAL A 35 -18.78 26.59 1.89
CA VAL A 35 -19.43 25.69 0.96
C VAL A 35 -18.75 24.35 1.19
N LYS A 36 -19.51 23.36 1.64
CA LYS A 36 -18.98 22.04 1.91
C LYS A 36 -18.38 21.53 0.60
N THR A 37 -17.23 20.89 0.70
CA THR A 37 -16.71 20.19 -0.48
C THR A 37 -17.62 19.01 -0.80
N LEU A 38 -17.71 18.62 -2.07
CA LEU A 38 -18.43 17.40 -2.48
C LEU A 38 -18.02 16.18 -1.61
N TRP A 39 -16.75 16.11 -1.23
CA TRP A 39 -16.23 15.05 -0.35
C TRP A 39 -16.84 15.08 1.06
N GLU A 40 -16.95 16.26 1.66
CA GLU A 40 -17.58 16.43 2.97
C GLU A 40 -19.07 16.07 2.91
N GLU A 41 -19.76 16.40 1.82
CA GLU A 41 -21.16 16.02 1.60
C GLU A 41 -21.33 14.51 1.47
N ILE A 42 -20.45 13.82 0.73
CA ILE A 42 -20.43 12.35 0.62
C ILE A 42 -20.24 11.73 2.02
N CYS A 43 -19.28 12.23 2.80
CA CYS A 43 -19.01 11.70 4.15
C CYS A 43 -20.20 11.90 5.10
N ASP A 44 -20.87 13.05 5.03
CA ASP A 44 -22.05 13.34 5.85
C ASP A 44 -23.24 12.43 5.46
N GLU A 45 -23.52 12.27 4.16
CA GLU A 45 -24.59 11.40 3.67
C GLU A 45 -24.38 9.95 4.11
N PHE A 46 -23.15 9.43 3.95
CA PHE A 46 -22.82 8.07 4.35
C PHE A 46 -22.96 7.86 5.86
N SER A 47 -22.52 8.83 6.66
CA SER A 47 -22.64 8.78 8.12
C SER A 47 -24.10 8.80 8.57
N ALA A 48 -24.95 9.62 7.94
CA ALA A 48 -26.38 9.66 8.21
C ALA A 48 -27.09 8.34 7.84
N GLN A 49 -26.75 7.73 6.71
CA GLN A 49 -27.30 6.42 6.32
C GLN A 49 -26.87 5.29 7.25
N ARG A 50 -25.61 5.32 7.73
CA ARG A 50 -25.12 4.35 8.71
C ARG A 50 -25.88 4.44 10.03
N ALA A 51 -26.15 5.65 10.52
CA ALA A 51 -26.94 5.86 11.74
C ALA A 51 -28.36 5.26 11.60
N LEU A 52 -28.99 5.39 10.42
CA LEU A 52 -30.30 4.79 10.13
C LEU A 52 -30.27 3.25 10.03
N PHE A 53 -29.10 2.67 9.77
CA PHE A 53 -28.90 1.22 9.74
C PHE A 53 -28.69 0.66 11.15
N GLU A 54 -27.97 1.39 12.01
CA GLU A 54 -27.77 1.05 13.42
C GLU A 54 -29.07 1.20 14.24
N GLU A 55 -30.01 2.06 13.85
CA GLU A 55 -31.36 2.10 14.47
C GLU A 55 -32.27 0.92 14.06
N ARG A 56 -31.96 0.25 12.93
CA ARG A 56 -32.61 -1.00 12.53
C ARG A 56 -31.79 -2.17 13.04
N ASP A 57 -31.75 -2.33 14.35
CA ASP A 57 -31.33 -3.57 15.00
C ASP A 57 -32.19 -4.72 14.44
N PHE A 58 -31.67 -5.41 13.44
CA PHE A 58 -32.16 -6.73 13.08
C PHE A 58 -31.80 -7.60 14.29
N ASP A 59 -32.81 -8.03 15.04
CA ASP A 59 -32.61 -8.93 16.17
C ASP A 59 -31.90 -10.19 15.66
N ASP A 60 -30.58 -10.29 15.89
CA ASP A 60 -29.74 -11.41 15.44
C ASP A 60 -30.29 -12.75 15.98
N ASN A 61 -31.07 -12.72 17.05
CA ASN A 61 -31.75 -13.88 17.61
C ASN A 61 -32.91 -14.39 16.74
N ALA A 62 -33.50 -13.56 15.88
CA ALA A 62 -34.54 -14.00 14.95
C ALA A 62 -33.99 -14.91 13.84
N SER A 63 -32.70 -14.78 13.49
CA SER A 63 -32.04 -15.68 12.53
C SER A 63 -31.66 -17.05 13.11
N ILE A 64 -31.66 -17.19 14.44
CA ILE A 64 -31.29 -18.42 15.16
C ILE A 64 -32.53 -19.23 15.58
N ALA A 65 -33.73 -18.63 15.53
CA ALA A 65 -35.00 -19.30 15.78
C ALA A 65 -35.33 -20.30 14.64
N THR A 66 -34.63 -21.43 14.63
CA THR A 66 -35.00 -22.59 13.82
C THR A 66 -36.16 -23.29 14.52
N ASP A 67 -37.38 -22.96 14.13
CA ASP A 67 -38.54 -23.76 14.51
C ASP A 67 -38.34 -25.18 13.96
N ILE A 68 -38.03 -26.13 14.85
CA ILE A 68 -37.88 -27.54 14.49
C ILE A 68 -39.29 -28.08 14.22
N THR A 69 -39.79 -27.87 13.02
CA THR A 69 -41.02 -28.51 12.54
C THR A 69 -40.72 -29.94 12.14
N GLN A 70 -41.65 -30.86 12.43
CA GLN A 70 -41.54 -32.24 11.98
C GLN A 70 -41.48 -32.30 10.44
N PHE A 71 -40.42 -32.93 9.90
CA PHE A 71 -40.19 -33.02 8.47
C PHE A 71 -41.38 -33.67 7.76
N SER A 72 -41.98 -32.94 6.82
CA SER A 72 -43.03 -33.45 5.92
C SER A 72 -42.56 -33.38 4.48
N ALA A 73 -42.36 -34.53 3.84
CA ALA A 73 -41.93 -34.62 2.44
C ALA A 73 -42.89 -33.92 1.44
N ARG A 74 -44.16 -33.71 1.82
CA ARG A 74 -45.13 -32.94 1.02
C ARG A 74 -44.94 -31.43 1.10
N ARG A 75 -44.35 -30.94 2.20
CA ARG A 75 -44.12 -29.51 2.47
C ARG A 75 -42.70 -29.06 2.15
N HIS A 76 -41.75 -29.99 2.11
CA HIS A 76 -40.35 -29.71 1.79
C HIS A 76 -40.03 -30.12 0.36
N THR A 77 -39.64 -29.15 -0.45
CA THR A 77 -39.02 -29.40 -1.76
C THR A 77 -37.58 -29.88 -1.55
N PRO A 78 -37.15 -31.02 -2.12
CA PRO A 78 -35.77 -31.46 -1.98
C PRO A 78 -34.81 -30.43 -2.58
N VAL A 79 -33.67 -30.23 -1.92
CA VAL A 79 -32.62 -29.34 -2.42
C VAL A 79 -31.92 -30.04 -3.58
N VAL A 80 -32.22 -29.61 -4.81
CA VAL A 80 -31.51 -30.03 -6.02
C VAL A 80 -30.54 -28.92 -6.41
N TYR A 81 -29.23 -29.19 -6.28
CA TYR A 81 -28.21 -28.17 -6.48
C TYR A 81 -28.23 -27.61 -7.90
N GLY A 82 -28.49 -26.31 -8.04
CA GLY A 82 -28.41 -25.58 -9.32
C GLY A 82 -29.61 -25.74 -10.25
N GLN A 83 -30.69 -26.42 -9.83
CA GLN A 83 -31.87 -26.62 -10.67
C GLN A 83 -33.16 -26.28 -9.92
N MET A 84 -34.11 -25.63 -10.61
CA MET A 84 -35.43 -25.38 -10.07
C MET A 84 -36.30 -26.61 -10.26
N VAL A 85 -37.02 -27.04 -9.23
CA VAL A 85 -37.93 -28.19 -9.30
C VAL A 85 -39.32 -27.80 -8.84
N HIS A 86 -40.35 -28.34 -9.50
CA HIS A 86 -41.76 -28.10 -9.16
C HIS A 86 -42.48 -29.43 -8.93
N HIS A 87 -43.30 -29.47 -7.89
CA HIS A 87 -44.12 -30.64 -7.58
C HIS A 87 -45.32 -30.66 -8.52
N THR A 88 -45.39 -31.64 -9.40
CA THR A 88 -46.59 -31.85 -10.22
C THR A 88 -47.54 -32.78 -9.47
N PRO A 89 -48.84 -32.47 -9.39
CA PRO A 89 -49.81 -33.44 -8.89
C PRO A 89 -49.90 -34.58 -9.90
N ILE A 90 -49.58 -35.81 -9.48
CA ILE A 90 -49.67 -37.00 -10.32
C ILE A 90 -50.81 -37.87 -9.77
N ASP A 91 -51.82 -38.13 -10.60
CA ASP A 91 -53.01 -38.91 -10.24
C ASP A 91 -52.84 -40.44 -10.42
N ALA A 92 -51.64 -40.90 -10.81
CA ALA A 92 -51.33 -42.30 -11.06
C ALA A 92 -50.31 -42.88 -10.08
N ASN A 93 -50.38 -44.20 -9.83
CA ASN A 93 -49.53 -44.95 -8.92
C ASN A 93 -48.08 -45.06 -9.45
N VAL A 94 -47.23 -44.09 -9.11
CA VAL A 94 -45.88 -43.90 -9.70
C VAL A 94 -44.88 -45.02 -9.35
N ALA A 95 -45.24 -45.95 -8.45
CA ALA A 95 -44.39 -47.09 -8.12
C ALA A 95 -44.30 -48.14 -9.24
N GLU A 96 -45.24 -48.14 -10.20
CA GLU A 96 -45.31 -49.17 -11.24
C GLU A 96 -44.45 -48.87 -12.48
N GLU A 97 -43.97 -47.62 -12.65
CA GLU A 97 -43.19 -47.18 -13.82
C GLU A 97 -41.88 -46.45 -13.42
N PHE A 98 -41.29 -46.88 -12.30
CA PHE A 98 -40.02 -46.34 -11.83
C PHE A 98 -38.82 -47.06 -12.49
N ASP A 99 -38.12 -46.36 -13.40
CA ASP A 99 -36.84 -46.81 -13.97
C ASP A 99 -35.66 -46.17 -13.20
N ALA A 100 -34.95 -47.02 -12.44
CA ALA A 100 -33.78 -46.63 -11.67
C ALA A 100 -32.58 -46.20 -12.54
N ALA A 101 -32.54 -46.56 -13.82
CA ALA A 101 -31.51 -46.12 -14.75
C ALA A 101 -31.76 -44.68 -15.27
N VAL A 102 -33.00 -44.19 -15.19
CA VAL A 102 -33.41 -42.90 -15.78
C VAL A 102 -33.71 -41.83 -14.72
N SER A 103 -34.14 -42.21 -13.50
CA SER A 103 -34.43 -41.25 -12.44
C SER A 103 -34.15 -41.78 -11.04
N HIS A 104 -33.80 -40.88 -10.11
CA HIS A 104 -33.67 -41.23 -8.69
C HIS A 104 -35.08 -41.28 -8.06
N PRO A 105 -35.38 -42.22 -7.14
CA PRO A 105 -36.72 -42.33 -6.55
C PRO A 105 -37.14 -41.08 -5.76
N ALA A 106 -36.18 -40.26 -5.32
CA ALA A 106 -36.45 -38.97 -4.69
C ALA A 106 -36.88 -37.85 -5.66
N ALA A 107 -36.78 -38.07 -6.99
CA ALA A 107 -37.23 -37.14 -8.03
C ALA A 107 -38.66 -37.46 -8.53
N VAL A 108 -39.29 -38.50 -7.99
CA VAL A 108 -40.66 -38.89 -8.33
C VAL A 108 -41.63 -37.77 -7.91
N GLY A 109 -42.47 -37.30 -8.84
CA GLY A 109 -43.37 -36.17 -8.61
C GLY A 109 -42.76 -34.79 -8.82
N LEU A 110 -41.48 -34.72 -9.22
CA LEU A 110 -40.76 -33.46 -9.43
C LEU A 110 -40.39 -33.29 -10.90
N THR A 111 -40.76 -32.15 -11.48
CA THR A 111 -40.33 -31.74 -12.82
C THR A 111 -39.24 -30.68 -12.72
N MET A 112 -38.15 -30.88 -13.45
CA MET A 112 -37.03 -29.94 -13.54
C MET A 112 -37.43 -28.76 -14.41
N LEU A 113 -37.42 -27.53 -13.88
CA LEU A 113 -37.59 -26.31 -14.66
C LEU A 113 -36.22 -25.79 -15.12
N SER A 114 -36.14 -25.40 -16.39
CA SER A 114 -35.07 -24.54 -16.87
C SER A 114 -35.17 -23.19 -16.16
N LYS A 115 -34.00 -22.62 -15.82
CA LYS A 115 -33.92 -21.25 -15.31
C LYS A 115 -34.53 -20.33 -16.36
N PRO A 116 -35.57 -19.54 -16.05
CA PRO A 116 -36.14 -18.60 -17.01
C PRO A 116 -35.05 -17.65 -17.50
N GLU A 117 -35.04 -17.35 -18.79
CA GLU A 117 -34.13 -16.35 -19.35
C GLU A 117 -34.31 -15.05 -18.56
N PRO A 118 -33.22 -14.41 -18.12
CA PRO A 118 -33.32 -13.14 -17.42
C PRO A 118 -34.09 -12.15 -18.31
N PRO A 119 -35.02 -11.36 -17.75
CA PRO A 119 -35.74 -10.37 -18.53
C PRO A 119 -34.73 -9.46 -19.24
N PRO A 120 -35.02 -9.01 -20.48
CA PRO A 120 -34.13 -8.10 -21.20
C PRO A 120 -33.87 -6.88 -20.31
N THR A 121 -32.61 -6.65 -19.98
CA THR A 121 -32.20 -5.54 -19.13
C THR A 121 -32.78 -4.25 -19.73
N PRO A 122 -33.54 -3.44 -18.96
CA PRO A 122 -34.04 -2.18 -19.48
C PRO A 122 -32.87 -1.35 -20.01
N PRO A 123 -33.08 -0.56 -21.08
CA PRO A 123 -32.04 0.30 -21.63
C PRO A 123 -31.48 1.19 -20.50
N PRO A 124 -30.16 1.39 -20.45
CA PRO A 124 -29.54 2.17 -19.39
C PRO A 124 -30.17 3.56 -19.35
N SER A 125 -30.65 3.96 -18.16
CA SER A 125 -31.17 5.30 -17.94
C SER A 125 -30.07 6.33 -18.27
N PRO A 126 -30.43 7.48 -18.88
CA PRO A 126 -29.45 8.52 -19.15
C PRO A 126 -28.77 8.96 -17.84
N PRO A 127 -27.47 9.25 -17.87
CA PRO A 127 -26.74 9.62 -16.66
C PRO A 127 -27.28 10.94 -16.09
N PRO A 128 -27.42 11.05 -14.75
CA PRO A 128 -27.96 12.23 -14.09
C PRO A 128 -26.98 13.41 -14.18
N ASP A 129 -27.46 14.65 -14.27
CA ASP A 129 -26.61 15.82 -14.47
C ASP A 129 -25.55 15.98 -13.35
N PRO A 130 -24.23 16.04 -13.69
CA PRO A 130 -23.14 15.97 -12.70
C PRO A 130 -23.16 17.03 -11.60
N LYS A 131 -23.82 18.17 -11.86
CA LYS A 131 -23.82 19.32 -10.95
C LYS A 131 -25.02 19.36 -10.01
N THR A 132 -26.05 18.59 -10.30
CA THR A 132 -27.35 18.67 -9.63
C THR A 132 -27.78 17.35 -9.00
N CYS A 133 -27.10 16.25 -9.32
CA CYS A 133 -27.38 14.92 -8.77
C CYS A 133 -26.90 14.76 -7.32
N ALA A 134 -27.45 13.76 -6.64
CA ALA A 134 -27.00 13.41 -5.29
C ALA A 134 -25.55 12.87 -5.34
N PRO A 135 -24.75 13.06 -4.27
CA PRO A 135 -23.36 12.61 -4.28
C PRO A 135 -23.20 11.11 -4.54
N ARG A 136 -24.10 10.29 -4.03
CA ARG A 136 -24.15 8.85 -4.34
C ARG A 136 -24.38 8.56 -5.82
N GLU A 137 -25.39 9.20 -6.43
CA GLU A 137 -25.70 9.04 -7.85
C GLU A 137 -24.52 9.49 -8.73
N TYR A 138 -23.84 10.56 -8.32
CA TYR A 138 -22.62 11.02 -8.99
C TYR A 138 -21.52 9.93 -8.98
N LEU A 139 -21.27 9.31 -7.82
CA LEU A 139 -20.27 8.25 -7.70
C LEU A 139 -20.63 7.02 -8.55
N GLU A 140 -21.89 6.59 -8.48
CA GLU A 140 -22.39 5.43 -9.22
C GLU A 140 -22.35 5.63 -10.75
N ALA A 141 -22.69 6.84 -11.23
CA ALA A 141 -22.76 7.12 -12.66
C ALA A 141 -21.42 7.51 -13.29
N TYR A 142 -20.54 8.23 -12.57
CA TYR A 142 -19.33 8.84 -13.15
C TYR A 142 -18.02 8.25 -12.66
N VAL A 143 -17.94 7.82 -11.39
CA VAL A 143 -16.68 7.39 -10.77
C VAL A 143 -16.53 5.87 -10.82
N PHE A 144 -17.52 5.13 -10.31
CA PHE A 144 -17.46 3.68 -10.21
C PHE A 144 -17.35 2.95 -11.54
N PRO A 145 -17.94 3.39 -12.66
CA PRO A 145 -17.79 2.69 -13.94
C PRO A 145 -16.33 2.63 -14.42
N VAL A 146 -15.51 3.61 -14.03
CA VAL A 146 -14.07 3.65 -14.35
C VAL A 146 -13.22 3.08 -13.22
N LEU A 147 -13.58 3.37 -11.96
CA LEU A 147 -12.79 2.97 -10.80
C LEU A 147 -12.92 1.47 -10.47
N THR A 148 -14.11 0.90 -10.58
CA THR A 148 -14.36 -0.51 -10.26
C THR A 148 -13.52 -1.47 -11.13
N PRO A 149 -13.49 -1.36 -12.47
CA PRO A 149 -12.62 -2.22 -13.27
C PRO A 149 -11.12 -1.99 -12.96
N ALA A 150 -10.73 -0.75 -12.64
CA ALA A 150 -9.35 -0.45 -12.22
C ALA A 150 -8.97 -1.16 -10.91
N LEU A 151 -9.87 -1.18 -9.92
CA LEU A 151 -9.66 -1.90 -8.66
C LEU A 151 -9.58 -3.41 -8.87
N ILE A 152 -10.44 -3.98 -9.73
CA ILE A 152 -10.39 -5.41 -10.08
C ILE A 152 -9.05 -5.74 -10.74
N ALA A 153 -8.61 -4.93 -11.72
CA ALA A 153 -7.32 -5.11 -12.37
C ALA A 153 -6.15 -5.00 -11.39
N MET A 154 -6.21 -4.05 -10.45
CA MET A 154 -5.21 -3.88 -9.40
C MET A 154 -5.14 -5.11 -8.49
N LEU A 155 -6.27 -5.68 -8.08
CA LEU A 155 -6.30 -6.88 -7.24
C LEU A 155 -5.75 -8.10 -7.98
N ASN A 156 -6.05 -8.24 -9.27
CA ASN A 156 -5.48 -9.29 -10.11
C ASN A 156 -3.95 -9.15 -10.23
N GLN A 157 -3.46 -7.93 -10.44
CA GLN A 157 -2.02 -7.65 -10.47
C GLN A 157 -1.37 -7.94 -9.11
N ALA A 158 -2.01 -7.52 -8.01
CA ALA A 158 -1.54 -7.79 -6.65
C ALA A 158 -1.44 -9.29 -6.36
N LYS A 159 -2.37 -10.10 -6.91
CA LYS A 159 -2.31 -11.57 -6.84
C LYS A 159 -1.10 -12.12 -7.59
N ILE A 160 -0.85 -11.66 -8.81
CA ILE A 160 0.32 -12.07 -9.63
C ILE A 160 1.63 -11.73 -8.89
N GLU A 161 1.69 -10.56 -8.26
CA GLU A 161 2.86 -10.12 -7.48
C GLU A 161 2.93 -10.72 -6.06
N LYS A 162 2.04 -11.67 -5.74
CA LYS A 162 1.98 -12.38 -4.44
C LYS A 162 1.84 -11.45 -3.24
N CYS A 163 1.13 -10.33 -3.41
CA CYS A 163 0.91 -9.35 -2.36
C CYS A 163 0.08 -9.88 -1.18
N PHE A 164 -0.76 -10.88 -1.42
CA PHE A 164 -1.58 -11.50 -0.38
C PHE A 164 -0.83 -12.58 0.40
N GLU A 165 0.29 -13.07 -0.11
CA GLU A 165 1.12 -14.11 0.53
C GLU A 165 2.30 -13.49 1.29
N ARG A 166 2.86 -12.40 0.77
CA ARG A 166 4.10 -11.78 1.27
C ARG A 166 3.80 -10.55 2.13
N LYS A 167 4.42 -10.46 3.31
CA LYS A 167 4.32 -9.30 4.21
C LYS A 167 4.87 -8.00 3.62
N ARG A 168 5.83 -8.07 2.69
CA ARG A 168 6.44 -6.91 2.04
C ARG A 168 6.53 -7.15 0.54
N THR A 169 6.09 -6.19 -0.25
CA THR A 169 6.10 -6.27 -1.72
C THR A 169 6.64 -4.99 -2.34
N LYS A 170 7.07 -5.12 -3.60
CA LYS A 170 7.46 -3.99 -4.46
C LYS A 170 6.24 -3.28 -5.07
N PHE A 171 5.13 -4.01 -5.23
CA PHE A 171 3.88 -3.50 -5.78
C PHE A 171 3.37 -2.29 -5.00
N ASN A 172 2.96 -1.24 -5.71
CA ASN A 172 2.24 -0.12 -5.13
C ASN A 172 0.89 0.03 -5.83
N GLY A 173 -0.20 -0.24 -5.10
CA GLY A 173 -1.56 -0.16 -5.66
C GLY A 173 -1.95 1.25 -6.10
N CYS A 174 -1.49 2.29 -5.39
CA CYS A 174 -1.78 3.67 -5.78
C CYS A 174 -1.09 4.06 -7.10
N ASP A 175 0.14 3.60 -7.29
CA ASP A 175 0.89 3.80 -8.53
C ASP A 175 0.20 3.09 -9.70
N PHE A 176 -0.19 1.83 -9.49
CA PHE A 176 -0.93 1.06 -10.49
C PHE A 176 -2.25 1.74 -10.87
N LEU A 177 -3.06 2.15 -9.88
CA LEU A 177 -4.32 2.84 -10.13
C LEU A 177 -4.13 4.15 -10.86
N THR A 178 -3.11 4.93 -10.49
CA THR A 178 -2.79 6.19 -11.17
C THR A 178 -2.49 5.96 -12.64
N GLU A 179 -1.64 4.97 -12.95
CA GLU A 179 -1.32 4.61 -14.34
C GLU A 179 -2.55 4.08 -15.09
N TYR A 180 -3.31 3.17 -14.47
CA TYR A 180 -4.48 2.54 -15.08
C TYR A 180 -5.59 3.55 -15.39
N LEU A 181 -5.92 4.43 -14.44
CA LEU A 181 -6.95 5.46 -14.61
C LEU A 181 -6.52 6.53 -15.62
N TYR A 182 -5.22 6.84 -15.67
CA TYR A 182 -4.70 7.80 -16.65
C TYR A 182 -4.83 7.28 -18.09
N LYS A 183 -4.48 6.00 -18.29
CA LYS A 183 -4.60 5.31 -19.60
C LYS A 183 -6.05 5.12 -20.02
N ASN A 184 -6.90 4.66 -19.11
CA ASN A 184 -8.29 4.33 -19.40
C ASN A 184 -9.25 5.51 -19.22
N ASN A 185 -8.77 6.74 -19.37
CA ASN A 185 -9.64 7.91 -19.29
C ASN A 185 -10.58 7.95 -20.51
N PRO A 186 -11.92 7.89 -20.34
CA PRO A 186 -12.87 7.83 -21.46
C PRO A 186 -12.75 8.99 -22.46
N HIS A 187 -12.23 10.14 -22.05
CA HIS A 187 -12.13 11.33 -22.90
C HIS A 187 -10.83 11.39 -23.72
N LYS A 188 -9.79 10.62 -23.35
CA LYS A 188 -8.43 10.76 -23.90
C LYS A 188 -7.69 9.42 -24.02
N SER A 189 -8.41 8.29 -24.02
CA SER A 189 -7.81 6.95 -23.92
C SER A 189 -6.80 6.64 -25.03
N ALA A 190 -7.14 6.93 -26.28
CA ALA A 190 -6.30 6.63 -27.44
C ALA A 190 -4.95 7.36 -27.47
N GLU A 191 -4.88 8.59 -26.93
CA GLU A 191 -3.63 9.39 -26.90
C GLU A 191 -2.68 8.92 -25.79
N ARG A 192 -3.23 8.28 -24.75
CA ARG A 192 -2.52 7.94 -23.51
C ARG A 192 -2.16 6.47 -23.41
N GLU A 193 -2.51 5.69 -24.42
CA GLU A 193 -2.18 4.27 -24.50
C GLU A 193 -0.65 4.11 -24.55
N GLY A 194 -0.10 3.34 -23.61
CA GLY A 194 1.35 3.09 -23.52
C GLY A 194 2.17 4.05 -22.66
N THR A 195 1.60 5.13 -22.09
CA THR A 195 2.36 6.00 -21.16
C THR A 195 2.68 5.26 -19.86
N SER A 196 3.96 5.17 -19.47
CA SER A 196 4.35 4.61 -18.15
C SER A 196 4.07 5.61 -17.02
N LEU A 197 3.81 5.15 -15.78
CA LEU A 197 3.60 6.01 -14.61
C LEU A 197 4.59 7.18 -14.50
N LEU A 198 5.88 6.91 -14.71
CA LEU A 198 6.94 7.91 -14.55
C LEU A 198 6.92 9.00 -15.62
N GLN A 199 6.28 8.73 -16.75
CA GLN A 199 6.15 9.65 -17.88
C GLN A 199 4.87 10.50 -17.81
N ILE A 200 4.01 10.25 -16.82
CA ILE A 200 2.79 11.03 -16.65
C ILE A 200 3.17 12.45 -16.20
N PRO A 201 2.74 13.53 -16.89
CA PRO A 201 3.28 14.88 -16.67
C PRO A 201 3.19 15.39 -15.22
N PHE A 202 2.05 15.16 -14.56
CA PHE A 202 1.88 15.59 -13.16
C PHE A 202 2.67 14.71 -12.17
N VAL A 203 2.93 13.45 -12.52
CA VAL A 203 3.73 12.54 -11.70
C VAL A 203 5.20 12.90 -11.83
N GLU A 204 5.69 13.13 -13.05
CA GLU A 204 7.07 13.52 -13.31
C GLU A 204 7.44 14.81 -12.58
N THR A 205 6.63 15.86 -12.75
CA THR A 205 6.84 17.15 -12.08
C THR A 205 6.80 17.05 -10.56
N TRP A 206 5.95 16.17 -10.01
CA TRP A 206 5.92 15.88 -8.58
C TRP A 206 7.19 15.16 -8.10
N LEU A 207 7.64 14.13 -8.82
CA LEU A 207 8.81 13.33 -8.47
C LEU A 207 10.13 14.11 -8.58
N GLN A 208 10.21 15.10 -9.48
CA GLN A 208 11.36 16.00 -9.54
C GLN A 208 11.53 16.80 -8.24
N LYS A 209 10.42 17.26 -7.63
CA LYS A 209 10.43 17.97 -6.35
C LYS A 209 10.54 17.01 -5.15
N HIS A 210 10.01 15.80 -5.29
CA HIS A 210 9.92 14.80 -4.24
C HIS A 210 10.44 13.43 -4.72
N PRO A 211 11.77 13.27 -4.84
CA PRO A 211 12.34 12.02 -5.30
C PRO A 211 12.03 10.89 -4.31
N ARG A 212 11.53 9.76 -4.83
CA ARG A 212 11.22 8.58 -4.02
C ARG A 212 12.51 7.93 -3.54
N LYS A 213 12.52 7.49 -2.27
CA LYS A 213 13.61 6.67 -1.74
C LYS A 213 13.64 5.34 -2.50
N PRO A 214 14.83 4.83 -2.86
CA PRO A 214 14.94 3.54 -3.52
C PRO A 214 14.40 2.44 -2.62
N LEU A 215 13.74 1.45 -3.22
CA LEU A 215 13.28 0.27 -2.50
C LEU A 215 14.48 -0.49 -1.90
N PRO A 216 14.30 -1.21 -0.79
CA PRO A 216 15.36 -2.08 -0.27
C PRO A 216 15.71 -3.16 -1.30
N LEU A 217 16.98 -3.56 -1.38
CA LEU A 217 17.48 -4.55 -2.35
C LEU A 217 16.69 -5.87 -2.32
N SER A 218 16.25 -6.28 -1.12
CA SER A 218 15.41 -7.48 -0.94
C SER A 218 14.08 -7.45 -1.70
N LEU A 219 13.57 -6.26 -2.05
CA LEU A 219 12.36 -6.09 -2.85
C LEU A 219 12.66 -5.75 -4.31
N GLN A 220 13.90 -5.35 -4.63
CA GLN A 220 14.30 -5.03 -6.00
C GLN A 220 14.76 -6.26 -6.78
N TRP A 221 15.44 -7.19 -6.10
CA TRP A 221 16.00 -8.38 -6.73
C TRP A 221 14.94 -9.44 -7.02
N ASN A 222 15.07 -10.04 -8.18
CA ASN A 222 14.35 -11.27 -8.50
C ASN A 222 14.94 -12.43 -7.69
N GLU A 223 14.17 -13.50 -7.54
CA GLU A 223 14.56 -14.67 -6.74
C GLU A 223 15.88 -15.29 -7.21
N GLU A 224 16.06 -15.43 -8.52
CA GLU A 224 17.30 -15.96 -9.13
C GLU A 224 18.51 -15.06 -8.85
N GLN A 225 18.35 -13.74 -9.01
CA GLN A 225 19.42 -12.77 -8.74
C GLN A 225 19.81 -12.78 -7.26
N ALA A 226 18.82 -12.79 -6.38
CA ALA A 226 19.04 -12.88 -4.94
C ALA A 226 19.76 -14.19 -4.59
N ALA A 227 19.37 -15.31 -5.19
CA ALA A 227 20.02 -16.61 -4.97
C ALA A 227 21.50 -16.59 -5.36
N VAL A 228 21.83 -16.07 -6.55
CA VAL A 228 23.23 -15.96 -7.02
C VAL A 228 24.06 -15.11 -6.05
N ILE A 229 23.52 -13.96 -5.62
CA ILE A 229 24.21 -13.09 -4.67
C ILE A 229 24.42 -13.82 -3.35
N ILE A 230 23.37 -14.38 -2.75
CA ILE A 230 23.45 -15.10 -1.47
C ILE A 230 24.46 -16.26 -1.56
N GLN A 231 24.40 -17.06 -2.62
CA GLN A 231 25.31 -18.18 -2.84
C GLN A 231 26.77 -17.71 -3.00
N SER A 232 27.02 -16.61 -3.71
CA SER A 232 28.36 -16.04 -3.85
C SER A 232 28.93 -15.59 -2.50
N PHE A 233 28.11 -14.93 -1.67
CA PHE A 233 28.47 -14.50 -0.32
C PHE A 233 28.73 -15.70 0.60
N TYR A 234 27.90 -16.74 0.51
CA TYR A 234 28.07 -17.97 1.28
C TYR A 234 29.36 -18.70 0.90
N ARG A 235 29.63 -18.89 -0.39
CA ARG A 235 30.90 -19.49 -0.86
C ARG A 235 32.10 -18.68 -0.37
N GLY A 236 32.02 -17.35 -0.46
CA GLY A 236 33.05 -16.47 0.07
C GLY A 236 33.19 -16.52 1.60
N HIS A 237 32.09 -16.73 2.33
CA HIS A 237 32.11 -16.94 3.78
C HIS A 237 32.77 -18.27 4.13
N MET A 238 32.39 -19.36 3.48
CA MET A 238 32.98 -20.69 3.67
C MET A 238 34.50 -20.69 3.46
N VAL A 239 34.99 -20.00 2.42
CA VAL A 239 36.44 -19.86 2.20
C VAL A 239 37.09 -19.07 3.34
N ARG A 240 36.45 -18.00 3.84
CA ARG A 240 36.97 -17.19 4.96
C ARG A 240 36.95 -17.91 6.31
N CYS A 241 36.12 -18.94 6.45
CA CYS A 241 36.05 -19.77 7.64
C CYS A 241 37.13 -20.87 7.66
N ARG A 242 37.83 -21.12 6.54
CA ARG A 242 38.98 -22.04 6.55
C ARG A 242 40.09 -21.44 7.42
N GLU A 243 40.73 -22.28 8.22
CA GLU A 243 41.71 -21.88 9.23
C GLU A 243 42.88 -21.10 8.63
N ASP A 244 43.48 -21.64 7.56
CA ASP A 244 44.56 -21.01 6.78
C ASP A 244 44.19 -19.60 6.28
N VAL A 245 42.98 -19.44 5.72
CA VAL A 245 42.49 -18.16 5.22
C VAL A 245 42.13 -17.21 6.38
N ALA A 246 41.58 -17.73 7.47
CA ALA A 246 41.23 -16.94 8.64
C ALA A 246 42.47 -16.37 9.32
N GLU A 247 43.51 -17.19 9.51
CA GLU A 247 44.82 -16.77 10.02
C GLU A 247 45.46 -15.71 9.12
N LEU A 248 45.49 -15.95 7.80
CA LEU A 248 46.02 -14.96 6.86
C LEU A 248 45.25 -13.64 6.94
N ARG A 249 43.93 -13.67 7.11
CA ARG A 249 43.11 -12.46 7.24
C ARG A 249 43.33 -11.74 8.57
N ALA A 250 43.59 -12.48 9.65
CA ALA A 250 43.97 -11.92 10.95
C ALA A 250 45.33 -11.23 10.82
N TRP A 251 46.34 -11.94 10.30
CA TRP A 251 47.67 -11.39 10.05
C TRP A 251 47.62 -10.13 9.15
N GLN A 252 46.84 -10.16 8.06
CA GLN A 252 46.67 -8.98 7.20
C GLN A 252 45.99 -7.80 7.91
N ARG A 253 45.13 -8.06 8.90
CA ARG A 253 44.52 -7.01 9.72
C ARG A 253 45.56 -6.41 10.66
N ASP A 254 46.28 -7.25 11.39
CA ASP A 254 47.32 -6.84 12.34
C ASP A 254 48.42 -6.07 11.62
N TRP A 255 48.87 -6.56 10.47
CA TRP A 255 49.85 -5.88 9.63
C TRP A 255 49.37 -4.50 9.18
N ARG A 256 48.09 -4.34 8.80
CA ARG A 256 47.52 -3.03 8.45
C ARG A 256 47.44 -2.09 9.66
N GLU A 257 47.20 -2.62 10.86
CA GLU A 257 47.18 -1.82 12.10
C GLU A 257 48.59 -1.39 12.51
N GLU A 258 49.55 -2.31 12.52
CA GLU A 258 50.96 -2.02 12.84
C GLU A 258 51.60 -1.04 11.85
N ASN A 259 51.24 -1.14 10.56
CA ASN A 259 51.76 -0.33 9.47
C ASN A 259 50.86 0.85 9.08
N LYS A 260 49.82 1.17 9.86
CA LYS A 260 48.85 2.24 9.52
C LYS A 260 49.51 3.60 9.26
N ASN A 261 50.57 3.89 10.00
CA ASN A 261 51.35 5.14 9.90
C ASN A 261 52.78 4.87 9.42
N ILE A 262 53.00 3.86 8.58
CA ILE A 262 54.36 3.49 8.15
C ILE A 262 55.09 4.63 7.45
N ARG A 263 54.38 5.50 6.71
CA ARG A 263 54.99 6.68 6.09
C ARG A 263 55.49 7.68 7.12
N GLU A 264 54.68 7.99 8.13
CA GLU A 264 55.08 8.89 9.22
C GLU A 264 56.24 8.28 10.00
N LYS A 265 56.18 6.98 10.34
CA LYS A 265 57.28 6.27 11.03
C LYS A 265 58.59 6.30 10.23
N VAL A 266 58.50 6.16 8.91
CA VAL A 266 59.67 6.21 8.01
C VAL A 266 60.19 7.64 7.90
N GLU A 267 59.31 8.64 7.81
CA GLU A 267 59.68 10.05 7.79
C GLU A 267 60.38 10.46 9.09
N THR A 268 59.81 10.12 10.26
CA THR A 268 60.46 10.35 11.56
C THR A 268 61.80 9.62 11.68
N PHE A 269 61.90 8.40 11.14
CA PHE A 269 63.15 7.63 11.15
C PHE A 269 64.26 8.30 10.31
N TRP A 270 63.92 8.85 9.14
CA TRP A 270 64.89 9.58 8.30
C TRP A 270 65.24 10.94 8.90
N GLU A 271 64.27 11.66 9.48
CA GLU A 271 64.51 12.92 10.21
C GLU A 271 65.49 12.73 11.39
N GLU A 272 65.32 11.67 12.20
CA GLU A 272 66.23 11.31 13.29
C GLU A 272 67.65 10.98 12.79
N ARG A 273 67.77 10.30 11.64
CA ARG A 273 69.07 9.94 11.05
C ARG A 273 69.79 11.13 10.43
N GLU A 274 69.07 12.03 9.78
CA GLU A 274 69.65 13.26 9.23
C GLU A 274 70.10 14.22 10.35
N SER A 275 69.37 14.26 11.47
CA SER A 275 69.77 15.04 12.65
C SER A 275 70.94 14.43 13.43
N GLN A 276 71.09 13.10 13.46
CA GLN A 276 72.29 12.43 14.03
C GLN A 276 73.51 12.47 13.08
N GLY A 277 73.31 12.40 11.77
CA GLY A 277 74.39 12.47 10.76
C GLY A 277 74.89 13.88 10.45
N GLY A 278 74.15 14.92 10.84
CA GLY A 278 74.48 16.33 10.60
C GLY A 278 75.65 16.89 11.43
N SER A 279 76.17 16.15 12.41
CA SER A 279 77.28 16.62 13.26
C SER A 279 78.69 16.37 12.68
N SER A 280 78.82 15.69 11.53
CA SER A 280 80.16 15.42 10.93
C SER A 280 80.24 15.61 9.42
N ALA A 281 79.58 16.61 8.82
CA ALA A 281 79.92 17.05 7.46
C ALA A 281 79.32 18.41 7.09
N LYS A 282 79.79 19.50 7.70
CA LYS A 282 79.69 20.83 7.06
C LYS A 282 80.77 20.93 5.98
N SER A 283 80.45 20.48 4.76
CA SER A 283 81.16 20.91 3.55
C SER A 283 80.18 21.18 2.41
N LYS A 284 80.02 22.48 2.14
CA LYS A 284 79.59 23.15 0.91
C LYS A 284 79.16 22.24 -0.26
N ARG A 285 77.91 22.36 -0.73
CA ARG A 285 77.59 22.88 -2.09
C ARG A 285 76.09 22.92 -2.43
N ASN A 286 75.70 24.13 -2.85
CA ASN A 286 74.79 24.51 -3.94
C ASN A 286 73.37 23.92 -4.05
N LYS A 287 72.42 24.81 -3.76
CA LYS A 287 71.17 25.03 -4.51
C LYS A 287 71.33 24.73 -6.00
N SER A 288 70.59 23.75 -6.51
CA SER A 288 70.13 23.72 -7.89
C SER A 288 68.74 23.10 -7.96
N SER A 289 67.82 23.95 -8.39
CA SER A 289 66.45 23.68 -8.81
C SER A 289 66.34 22.55 -9.83
N THR A 290 65.40 21.61 -9.62
CA THR A 290 64.76 20.91 -10.75
C THR A 290 63.29 20.62 -10.45
N SER A 291 62.45 21.39 -11.12
CA SER A 291 61.08 21.20 -11.58
C SER A 291 60.33 19.90 -11.25
N LYS A 292 59.12 20.12 -10.69
CA LYS A 292 57.89 19.33 -10.87
C LYS A 292 57.78 18.71 -12.26
N SER A 293 57.51 17.41 -12.29
CA SER A 293 56.91 16.73 -13.45
C SER A 293 55.67 15.97 -12.98
N SER A 294 54.52 16.60 -13.20
CA SER A 294 53.21 15.94 -13.16
C SER A 294 53.08 15.06 -14.41
N ARG A 295 52.99 13.73 -14.25
CA ARG A 295 52.48 12.85 -15.30
C ARG A 295 51.15 12.24 -14.88
N LYS A 296 50.13 12.82 -15.49
CA LYS A 296 48.73 12.42 -15.55
C LYS A 296 48.65 11.16 -16.42
N SER A 297 48.29 10.01 -15.85
CA SER A 297 47.99 8.80 -16.60
C SER A 297 46.56 8.87 -17.14
N SER A 298 46.46 9.11 -18.44
CA SER A 298 45.27 8.85 -19.24
C SER A 298 45.35 7.41 -19.74
N SER A 299 44.39 6.56 -19.38
CA SER A 299 44.20 5.23 -19.96
C SER A 299 42.79 5.13 -20.54
N LYS A 300 42.71 5.11 -21.87
CA LYS A 300 41.50 4.77 -22.62
C LYS A 300 41.89 3.98 -23.88
N SER A 301 41.58 2.69 -23.88
CA SER A 301 41.28 1.82 -25.03
C SER A 301 40.78 0.49 -24.43
N GLN A 302 39.53 0.03 -24.53
CA GLN A 302 38.85 -0.51 -25.73
C GLN A 302 39.76 -1.56 -26.43
N ALA A 303 39.41 -2.82 -26.65
CA ALA A 303 38.12 -3.47 -26.86
C ALA A 303 38.26 -5.02 -26.66
N ASP A 304 37.12 -5.73 -26.64
CA ASP A 304 36.83 -7.07 -27.22
C ASP A 304 35.61 -7.65 -26.46
N LYS A 305 34.37 -7.64 -26.99
CA LYS A 305 33.78 -8.53 -28.03
C LYS A 305 34.00 -10.03 -27.77
N ASN A 306 33.11 -10.61 -26.96
CA ASN A 306 32.13 -11.63 -27.37
C ASN A 306 30.99 -11.69 -26.36
#